data_AF-A0A849ZCE7-F1
#
_entry.id   AF-A0A849ZCE7-F1
#
_cell.length_a   1.000
_cell.length_b   1.000
_cell.length_c   1.000
_cell.angle_alpha   90.00
_cell.angle_beta   90.00
_cell.angle_gamma   90.00
#
_symmetry.space_group_name_H-M   'P 1'
#
loop_
_entity.id
_entity.type
_entity.pdbx_description
1 polymer ?
#
loop_
_entity_poly.entity_id
_entity_poly.type
_entity_poly.pdbx_seq_one_letter_code
_entity_poly.pdbx_strand_id
1 'polypeptide(L)'
;MSFFDDIGLRAAEQLEASVGPYVALASYKRLFAGPPEIRDKAAFGALRCAIALDDDREIAQAASVWQRAESVPSSATPFISDLLRRNKPGLAYDIAAAEETRAPTLLASYLKLRAAEAAGIMPAVSLATGWRTLAERARAASDQRVLTHAAARFIGHALAIAGHDPAAQLDRAMLADLAEASNLEQASVIERLVLLRARLLSPSRFHRAGALSALEDIAKRSDGPIRIEAVGIAARHFLTLFTRLDAVEIDRIGATLKHHPDERARSAIIGQLPGWVRLLAATKSSADDRAARIEQAVTALAERSASVSRGLALWSASADQAPASRPLGGAPEEALAYAGVDIAAALDRDDPDAAVRAFEHSRGLLGPDVPVPPGLWSAAHRALLHARGPARRAAAEFIVRALCRTFSMPPQP
;
A
#
# COMPACT_ATOMS: atom_id res chain seq x y z
N MET A 1 10.97 35.10 -39.50
CA MET A 1 10.08 35.81 -38.56
C MET A 1 9.55 37.07 -39.21
N SER A 2 8.22 37.23 -39.28
CA SER A 2 7.61 38.50 -39.70
C SER A 2 7.63 39.47 -38.52
N PHE A 3 8.10 40.69 -38.75
CA PHE A 3 8.15 41.76 -37.74
C PHE A 3 6.81 41.98 -37.02
N PHE A 4 5.69 41.74 -37.71
CA PHE A 4 4.35 41.89 -37.15
C PHE A 4 3.97 40.84 -36.09
N ASP A 5 4.48 39.61 -36.21
CA ASP A 5 4.13 38.55 -35.26
C ASP A 5 4.85 38.72 -33.93
N ASP A 6 6.10 39.19 -33.96
CA ASP A 6 6.87 39.54 -32.75
C ASP A 6 6.26 40.73 -31.99
N ILE A 7 5.70 41.69 -32.72
CA ILE A 7 4.95 42.81 -32.11
C ILE A 7 3.70 42.29 -31.43
N GLY A 8 2.97 41.37 -32.07
CA GLY A 8 1.76 40.78 -31.51
C GLY A 8 2.01 40.08 -30.18
N LEU A 9 3.08 39.28 -30.09
CA LEU A 9 3.45 38.58 -28.86
C LEU A 9 3.86 39.55 -27.74
N ARG A 10 4.72 40.53 -28.04
CA ARG A 10 5.14 41.54 -27.06
C ARG A 10 3.97 42.39 -26.56
N ALA A 11 3.04 42.72 -27.46
CA ALA A 11 1.82 43.44 -27.08
C ALA A 11 0.96 42.61 -26.12
N ALA A 12 0.79 41.30 -26.36
CA ALA A 12 0.06 40.42 -25.46
C ALA A 12 0.74 40.30 -24.08
N GLU A 13 2.07 40.16 -24.04
CA GLU A 13 2.85 40.15 -22.79
C GLU A 13 2.72 41.47 -22.01
N GLN A 14 2.79 42.61 -22.71
CA GLN A 14 2.61 43.93 -22.10
C GLN A 14 1.19 44.12 -21.56
N LEU A 15 0.17 43.66 -22.29
CA LEU A 15 -1.22 43.69 -21.83
C LEU A 15 -1.41 42.84 -20.57
N GLU A 16 -0.76 41.69 -20.47
CA GLU A 16 -0.82 40.86 -19.26
C GLU A 16 -0.25 41.59 -18.05
N ALA A 17 0.90 42.26 -18.22
CA ALA A 17 1.56 42.98 -17.14
C ALA A 17 0.83 44.27 -16.72
N SER A 18 0.19 44.97 -17.67
CA SER A 18 -0.38 46.31 -17.43
C SER A 18 -1.88 46.32 -17.17
N VAL A 19 -2.64 45.45 -17.82
CA VAL A 19 -4.11 45.43 -17.77
C VAL A 19 -4.64 44.17 -17.08
N GLY A 20 -3.93 43.05 -17.23
CA GLY A 20 -4.23 41.79 -16.54
C GLY A 20 -4.58 40.62 -17.47
N PRO A 21 -4.79 39.42 -16.90
CA PRO A 21 -4.84 38.16 -17.65
C PRO A 21 -6.08 38.04 -18.57
N TYR A 22 -7.20 38.69 -18.24
CA TYR A 22 -8.43 38.64 -19.06
C TYR A 22 -8.21 39.22 -20.46
N VAL A 23 -7.63 40.42 -20.53
CA VAL A 23 -7.38 41.13 -21.81
C VAL A 23 -6.23 40.48 -22.59
N ALA A 24 -5.19 40.03 -21.88
CA ALA A 24 -4.07 39.33 -22.48
C ALA A 24 -4.46 37.99 -23.11
N LEU A 25 -5.33 37.20 -22.46
CA LEU A 25 -5.79 35.92 -22.97
C LEU A 25 -6.43 36.05 -24.35
N ALA A 26 -7.33 37.01 -24.53
CA ALA A 26 -7.97 37.26 -25.83
C ALA A 26 -6.93 37.60 -26.92
N SER A 27 -5.86 38.32 -26.54
CA SER A 27 -4.77 38.68 -27.44
C SER A 27 -3.92 37.47 -27.82
N TYR A 28 -3.51 36.63 -26.84
CA TYR A 28 -2.78 35.39 -27.11
C TYR A 28 -3.57 34.42 -27.99
N LYS A 29 -4.89 34.28 -27.78
CA LYS A 29 -5.73 33.38 -28.60
C LYS A 29 -5.78 33.78 -30.09
N ARG A 30 -5.71 35.07 -30.41
CA ARG A 30 -5.63 35.54 -31.81
C ARG A 30 -4.34 35.09 -32.49
N LEU A 31 -3.26 34.94 -31.73
CA LEU A 31 -1.96 34.48 -32.23
C LEU A 31 -1.90 32.96 -32.47
N PHE A 32 -2.96 32.20 -32.12
CA PHE A 32 -3.00 30.76 -32.41
C PHE A 32 -2.99 30.42 -33.90
N ALA A 33 -3.43 31.36 -34.74
CA ALA A 33 -3.38 31.23 -36.21
C ALA A 33 -2.02 31.64 -36.82
N GLY A 34 -1.08 32.13 -36.00
CA GLY A 34 0.23 32.59 -36.45
C GLY A 34 1.20 31.44 -36.77
N PRO A 35 2.45 31.78 -37.16
CA PRO A 35 3.51 30.81 -37.37
C PRO A 35 3.78 29.95 -36.13
N PRO A 36 4.32 28.72 -36.28
CA PRO A 36 4.51 27.78 -35.16
C PRO A 36 5.23 28.39 -33.95
N GLU A 37 6.34 29.10 -34.16
CA GLU A 37 7.14 29.73 -33.09
C GLU A 37 6.34 30.73 -32.23
N ILE A 38 5.40 31.44 -32.85
CA ILE A 38 4.59 32.47 -32.20
C ILE A 38 3.37 31.84 -31.54
N ARG A 39 2.73 30.90 -32.24
CA ARG A 39 1.61 30.10 -31.73
C ARG A 39 2.00 29.38 -30.44
N ASP A 40 3.18 28.79 -30.40
CA ASP A 40 3.64 28.00 -29.25
C ASP A 40 3.88 28.88 -28.02
N LYS A 41 4.51 30.05 -28.20
CA LYS A 41 4.69 31.04 -27.12
C LYS A 41 3.34 31.61 -26.68
N ALA A 42 2.45 31.88 -27.63
CA ALA A 42 1.10 32.34 -27.33
C ALA A 42 0.28 31.28 -26.58
N ALA A 43 0.43 29.99 -26.88
CA ALA A 43 -0.21 28.90 -26.15
C ALA A 43 0.25 28.85 -24.68
N PHE A 44 1.56 29.03 -24.44
CA PHE A 44 2.09 29.11 -23.07
C PHE A 44 1.55 30.34 -22.31
N GLY A 45 1.55 31.51 -22.95
CA GLY A 45 0.98 32.74 -22.37
C GLY A 45 -0.53 32.63 -22.10
N ALA A 46 -1.28 32.03 -23.02
CA ALA A 46 -2.71 31.76 -22.86
C ALA A 46 -2.97 30.79 -21.70
N LEU A 47 -2.21 29.70 -21.57
CA LEU A 47 -2.30 28.78 -20.44
C LEU A 47 -2.11 29.50 -19.10
N ARG A 48 -1.06 30.34 -19.01
CA ARG A 48 -0.79 31.14 -17.81
C ARG A 48 -1.95 32.06 -17.46
N CYS A 49 -2.48 32.79 -18.44
CA CYS A 49 -3.62 33.69 -18.23
C CYS A 49 -4.89 32.93 -17.84
N ALA A 50 -5.20 31.82 -18.51
CA ALA A 50 -6.40 31.02 -18.24
C ALA A 50 -6.40 30.44 -16.82
N ILE A 51 -5.24 29.98 -16.33
CA ILE A 51 -5.08 29.48 -14.95
C ILE A 51 -5.17 30.62 -13.92
N ALA A 52 -4.65 31.80 -14.26
CA ALA A 52 -4.79 32.98 -13.39
C ALA A 52 -6.27 33.42 -13.26
N LEU A 53 -7.06 33.26 -14.32
CA LEU A 53 -8.50 33.54 -14.34
C LEU A 53 -9.37 32.41 -13.77
N ASP A 54 -8.76 31.24 -13.57
CA ASP A 54 -9.45 30.03 -13.12
C ASP A 54 -10.59 29.56 -14.06
N ASP A 55 -10.44 29.80 -15.37
CA ASP A 55 -11.42 29.45 -16.40
C ASP A 55 -11.12 28.07 -17.02
N ASP A 56 -11.85 27.05 -16.56
CA ASP A 56 -11.67 25.65 -16.96
C ASP A 56 -11.78 25.43 -18.49
N ARG A 57 -12.66 26.16 -19.17
CA ARG A 57 -12.85 26.03 -20.62
C ARG A 57 -11.66 26.58 -21.38
N GLU A 58 -11.16 27.74 -20.94
CA GLU A 58 -10.00 28.38 -21.55
C GLU A 58 -8.72 27.58 -21.27
N ILE A 59 -8.59 26.97 -20.10
CA ILE A 59 -7.50 26.06 -19.76
C ILE A 59 -7.48 24.88 -20.74
N ALA A 60 -8.62 24.21 -20.95
CA ALA A 60 -8.72 23.08 -21.86
C ALA A 60 -8.39 23.46 -23.31
N GLN A 61 -8.87 24.62 -23.78
CA GLN A 61 -8.57 25.11 -25.12
C GLN A 61 -7.07 25.38 -25.28
N ALA A 62 -6.44 26.09 -24.33
CA ALA A 62 -5.02 26.41 -24.39
C ALA A 62 -4.14 25.15 -24.28
N ALA A 63 -4.54 24.16 -23.47
CA ALA A 63 -3.85 22.87 -23.35
C ALA A 63 -3.79 22.11 -24.69
N SER A 64 -4.89 22.15 -25.47
CA SER A 64 -4.95 21.50 -26.79
C SER A 64 -3.95 22.07 -27.79
N VAL A 65 -3.69 23.38 -27.73
CA VAL A 65 -2.70 24.06 -28.58
C VAL A 65 -1.29 23.78 -28.04
N TRP A 66 -1.11 23.83 -26.72
CA TRP A 66 0.15 23.55 -26.05
C TRP A 66 0.71 22.15 -26.35
N GLN A 67 -0.15 21.15 -26.50
CA GLN A 67 0.28 19.78 -26.85
C GLN A 67 1.19 19.72 -28.10
N ARG A 68 1.06 20.68 -29.03
CA ARG A 68 1.81 20.74 -30.28
C ARG A 68 2.96 21.77 -30.26
N ALA A 69 3.26 22.34 -29.09
CA ALA A 69 4.16 23.48 -28.94
C ALA A 69 5.64 23.07 -28.78
N GLU A 70 6.27 22.64 -29.88
CA GLU A 70 7.63 22.11 -29.87
C GLU A 70 8.71 23.20 -29.75
N SER A 71 8.42 24.44 -30.18
CA SER A 71 9.43 25.51 -30.25
C SER A 71 9.71 26.23 -28.93
N VAL A 72 8.93 25.94 -27.87
CA VAL A 72 9.07 26.59 -26.56
C VAL A 72 9.83 25.69 -25.58
N PRO A 73 10.99 26.13 -25.05
CA PRO A 73 11.77 25.34 -24.09
C PRO A 73 11.17 25.33 -22.68
N SER A 74 10.28 26.29 -22.36
CA SER A 74 9.59 26.35 -21.07
C SER A 74 8.69 25.14 -20.84
N SER A 75 8.53 24.73 -19.58
CA SER A 75 7.66 23.61 -19.19
C SER A 75 6.38 24.11 -18.53
N ALA A 76 5.27 23.42 -18.80
CA ALA A 76 3.99 23.64 -18.12
C ALA A 76 3.93 23.02 -16.71
N THR A 77 5.02 22.41 -16.22
CA THR A 77 5.12 21.80 -14.88
C THR A 77 4.62 22.69 -13.72
N PRO A 78 4.96 24.00 -13.64
CA PRO A 78 4.47 24.85 -12.56
C PRO A 78 2.94 24.99 -12.56
N PHE A 79 2.34 25.05 -13.75
CA PHE A 79 0.89 25.17 -13.95
C PHE A 79 0.17 23.90 -13.50
N ILE A 80 0.69 22.73 -13.86
CA ILE A 80 0.14 21.43 -13.43
C ILE A 80 0.19 21.31 -11.91
N SER A 81 1.32 21.67 -11.31
CA SER A 81 1.50 21.63 -9.85
C SER A 81 0.57 22.61 -9.14
N ASP A 82 0.32 23.79 -9.73
CA ASP A 82 -0.61 24.76 -9.18
C ASP A 82 -2.06 24.24 -9.19
N LEU A 83 -2.51 23.66 -10.31
CA LEU A 83 -3.84 23.07 -10.42
C LEU A 83 -4.05 21.89 -9.46
N LEU A 84 -3.03 21.07 -9.22
CA LEU A 84 -3.08 20.02 -8.20
C LEU A 84 -3.27 20.60 -6.80
N ARG A 85 -2.60 21.70 -6.45
CA ARG A 85 -2.77 22.38 -5.15
C ARG A 85 -4.15 23.03 -5.02
N ARG A 86 -4.72 23.52 -6.11
CA ARG A 86 -6.08 24.07 -6.17
C ARG A 86 -7.19 23.01 -6.24
N ASN A 87 -6.84 21.73 -6.11
CA ASN A 87 -7.77 20.61 -6.18
C ASN A 87 -8.54 20.52 -7.52
N LYS A 88 -7.87 20.84 -8.63
CA LYS A 88 -8.38 20.68 -10.01
C LYS A 88 -7.62 19.58 -10.77
N PRO A 89 -7.66 18.31 -10.32
CA PRO A 89 -6.79 17.27 -10.84
C PRO A 89 -7.13 16.85 -12.28
N GLY A 90 -8.38 17.00 -12.73
CA GLY A 90 -8.77 16.73 -14.12
C GLY A 90 -8.07 17.65 -15.12
N LEU A 91 -8.12 18.98 -14.89
CA LEU A 91 -7.40 19.94 -15.73
C LEU A 91 -5.88 19.78 -15.62
N ALA A 92 -5.37 19.48 -14.42
CA ALA A 92 -3.96 19.18 -14.23
C ALA A 92 -3.52 17.98 -15.09
N TYR A 93 -4.38 16.96 -15.21
CA TYR A 93 -4.13 15.78 -16.04
C TYR A 93 -4.11 16.15 -17.52
N ASP A 94 -5.06 16.94 -18.00
CA ASP A 94 -5.12 17.35 -19.42
C ASP A 94 -3.86 18.11 -19.83
N ILE A 95 -3.41 19.07 -19.01
CA ILE A 95 -2.16 19.81 -19.27
C ILE A 95 -0.95 18.89 -19.16
N ALA A 96 -0.92 17.98 -18.18
CA ALA A 96 0.19 17.05 -18.02
C ALA A 96 0.30 16.04 -19.17
N ALA A 97 -0.83 15.58 -19.72
CA ALA A 97 -0.87 14.73 -20.90
C ALA A 97 -0.41 15.49 -22.16
N ALA A 98 -0.82 16.76 -22.29
CA ALA A 98 -0.34 17.64 -23.34
C ALA A 98 1.18 17.87 -23.24
N GLU A 99 1.69 18.15 -22.04
CA GLU A 99 3.12 18.33 -21.76
C GLU A 99 3.93 17.06 -22.01
N GLU A 100 3.45 15.89 -21.59
CA GLU A 100 4.14 14.62 -21.86
C GLU A 100 4.22 14.31 -23.36
N THR A 101 3.16 14.61 -24.13
CA THR A 101 3.17 14.45 -25.59
C THR A 101 4.19 15.37 -26.25
N ARG A 102 4.23 16.63 -25.80
CA ARG A 102 5.09 17.68 -26.33
C ARG A 102 6.56 17.46 -25.96
N ALA A 103 6.82 17.10 -24.71
CA ALA A 103 8.15 16.91 -24.14
C ALA A 103 8.12 15.74 -23.14
N PRO A 104 8.45 14.50 -23.57
CA PRO A 104 8.27 13.26 -22.77
C PRO A 104 9.33 13.08 -21.67
N THR A 105 9.52 14.11 -20.85
CA THR A 105 10.41 14.11 -19.68
C THR A 105 9.85 13.23 -18.56
N LEU A 106 10.73 12.74 -17.69
CA LEU A 106 10.33 11.96 -16.51
C LEU A 106 9.39 12.75 -15.58
N LEU A 107 9.62 14.06 -15.44
CA LEU A 107 8.80 14.94 -14.62
C LEU A 107 7.39 15.14 -15.22
N ALA A 108 7.27 15.27 -16.54
CA ALA A 108 5.97 15.34 -17.21
C ALA A 108 5.17 14.04 -17.01
N SER A 109 5.80 12.88 -17.21
CA SER A 109 5.19 11.57 -16.93
C SER A 109 4.79 11.43 -15.45
N TYR A 110 5.62 11.88 -14.52
CA TYR A 110 5.32 11.89 -13.09
C TYR A 110 4.07 12.71 -12.78
N LEU A 111 4.01 13.94 -13.27
CA LEU A 111 2.89 14.85 -13.01
C LEU A 111 1.59 14.36 -13.63
N LYS A 112 1.66 13.75 -14.83
CA LYS A 112 0.50 13.11 -15.45
C LYS A 112 -0.05 11.99 -14.58
N LEU A 113 0.80 11.09 -14.10
CA LEU A 113 0.36 10.00 -13.22
C LEU A 113 -0.16 10.53 -11.87
N ARG A 114 0.47 11.57 -11.30
CA ARG A 114 -0.04 12.22 -10.08
C ARG A 114 -1.42 12.82 -10.29
N ALA A 115 -1.64 13.50 -11.41
CA ALA A 115 -2.92 14.11 -11.73
C ALA A 115 -3.99 13.05 -12.01
N ALA A 116 -3.64 11.97 -12.73
CA ALA A 116 -4.54 10.85 -12.97
C ALA A 116 -4.97 10.15 -11.67
N GLU A 117 -4.02 9.92 -10.76
CA GLU A 117 -4.28 9.34 -9.44
C GLU A 117 -5.18 10.25 -8.60
N ALA A 118 -4.92 11.56 -8.58
CA ALA A 118 -5.74 12.52 -7.83
C ALA A 118 -7.15 12.71 -8.42
N ALA A 119 -7.30 12.59 -9.74
CA ALA A 119 -8.60 12.72 -10.42
C ALA A 119 -9.41 11.41 -10.39
N GLY A 120 -8.79 10.27 -10.06
CA GLY A 120 -9.46 8.97 -10.10
C GLY A 120 -9.89 8.51 -11.50
N ILE A 121 -9.26 9.05 -12.54
CA ILE A 121 -9.65 8.81 -13.95
C ILE A 121 -9.06 7.52 -14.54
N MET A 122 -8.06 6.93 -13.88
CA MET A 122 -7.41 5.70 -14.32
C MET A 122 -7.70 4.57 -13.33
N PRO A 123 -7.99 3.34 -13.81
CA PRO A 123 -8.09 2.17 -12.95
C PRO A 123 -6.82 1.94 -12.14
N ALA A 124 -6.95 1.42 -10.92
CA ALA A 124 -5.81 1.19 -10.02
C ALA A 124 -4.70 0.33 -10.65
N VAL A 125 -5.08 -0.70 -11.42
CA VAL A 125 -4.13 -1.57 -12.13
C VAL A 125 -3.34 -0.76 -13.17
N SER A 126 -4.01 0.07 -13.97
CA SER A 126 -3.36 0.91 -14.98
C SER A 126 -2.45 1.97 -14.35
N LEU A 127 -2.85 2.55 -13.21
CA LEU A 127 -2.00 3.46 -12.44
C LEU A 127 -0.75 2.76 -11.92
N ALA A 128 -0.90 1.56 -11.34
CA ALA A 128 0.23 0.76 -10.87
C ALA A 128 1.21 0.45 -12.01
N THR A 129 0.72 0.02 -13.17
CA THR A 129 1.56 -0.21 -14.36
C THR A 129 2.27 1.08 -14.80
N GLY A 130 1.57 2.21 -14.83
CA GLY A 130 2.16 3.51 -15.17
C GLY A 130 3.30 3.92 -14.22
N TRP A 131 3.08 3.79 -12.91
CA TRP A 131 4.10 4.08 -11.90
C TRP A 131 5.31 3.15 -12.00
N ARG A 132 5.09 1.86 -12.26
CA ARG A 132 6.18 0.90 -12.50
C ARG A 132 7.04 1.33 -13.69
N THR A 133 6.41 1.57 -14.84
CA THR A 133 7.11 1.97 -16.07
C THR A 133 7.90 3.27 -15.87
N LEU A 134 7.34 4.23 -15.12
CA LEU A 134 8.05 5.47 -14.78
C LEU A 134 9.26 5.21 -13.87
N ALA A 135 9.13 4.36 -12.85
CA ALA A 135 10.24 3.99 -11.97
C ALA A 135 11.38 3.32 -12.75
N GLU A 136 11.07 2.38 -13.65
CA GLU A 136 12.05 1.71 -14.52
C GLU A 136 12.77 2.72 -15.45
N ARG A 137 12.03 3.62 -16.09
CA ARG A 137 12.61 4.70 -16.92
C ARG A 137 13.50 5.64 -16.10
N ALA A 138 13.07 6.03 -14.90
CA ALA A 138 13.84 6.90 -14.02
C ALA A 138 15.13 6.23 -13.54
N ARG A 139 15.08 4.92 -13.23
CA ARG A 139 16.27 4.11 -12.92
C ARG A 139 17.26 4.09 -14.07
N ALA A 140 16.79 3.83 -15.29
CA ALA A 140 17.64 3.82 -16.48
C ALA A 140 18.30 5.19 -16.75
N ALA A 141 17.59 6.27 -16.46
CA ALA A 141 18.09 7.64 -16.56
C ALA A 141 18.92 8.11 -15.35
N SER A 142 19.07 7.28 -14.31
CA SER A 142 19.70 7.64 -13.02
C SER A 142 19.04 8.84 -12.30
N ASP A 143 17.76 9.11 -12.55
CA ASP A 143 16.99 10.13 -11.82
C ASP A 143 16.45 9.54 -10.51
N GLN A 144 17.24 9.67 -9.45
CA GLN A 144 16.93 9.12 -8.13
C GLN A 144 15.66 9.70 -7.51
N ARG A 145 15.33 10.95 -7.82
CA ARG A 145 14.16 11.62 -7.24
C ARG A 145 12.89 11.06 -7.83
N VAL A 146 12.79 11.01 -9.16
CA VAL A 146 11.61 10.45 -9.82
C VAL A 146 11.51 8.95 -9.52
N LEU A 147 12.62 8.21 -9.52
CA LEU A 147 12.65 6.79 -9.15
C LEU A 147 12.03 6.55 -7.78
N THR A 148 12.50 7.26 -6.76
CA THR A 148 12.05 7.07 -5.37
C THR A 148 10.56 7.29 -5.22
N HIS A 149 10.02 8.40 -5.75
CA HIS A 149 8.60 8.71 -5.63
C HIS A 149 7.73 7.77 -6.49
N ALA A 150 8.16 7.44 -7.71
CA ALA A 150 7.42 6.54 -8.58
C ALA A 150 7.40 5.10 -8.02
N ALA A 151 8.52 4.61 -7.47
CA ALA A 151 8.61 3.31 -6.82
C ALA A 151 7.69 3.24 -5.59
N ALA A 152 7.71 4.25 -4.72
CA ALA A 152 6.84 4.29 -3.55
C ALA A 152 5.35 4.24 -3.94
N ARG A 153 4.95 4.98 -4.98
CA ARG A 153 3.57 4.96 -5.51
C ARG A 153 3.23 3.59 -6.10
N PHE A 154 4.08 3.05 -6.96
CA PHE A 154 3.88 1.73 -7.53
C PHE A 154 3.70 0.66 -6.46
N ILE A 155 4.62 0.58 -5.49
CA ILE A 155 4.59 -0.40 -4.40
C ILE A 155 3.32 -0.22 -3.56
N GLY A 156 2.94 1.01 -3.25
CA GLY A 156 1.71 1.31 -2.51
C GLY A 156 0.47 0.78 -3.22
N HIS A 157 0.33 1.05 -4.52
CA HIS A 157 -0.76 0.55 -5.35
C HIS A 157 -0.74 -0.98 -5.48
N ALA A 158 0.42 -1.58 -5.73
CA ALA A 158 0.56 -3.03 -5.85
C ALA A 158 0.11 -3.75 -4.57
N LEU A 159 0.58 -3.27 -3.40
CA LEU A 159 0.20 -3.82 -2.11
C LEU A 159 -1.29 -3.62 -1.79
N ALA A 160 -1.88 -2.48 -2.19
CA ALA A 160 -3.30 -2.23 -2.03
C ALA A 160 -4.13 -3.18 -2.91
N ILE A 161 -3.78 -3.34 -4.19
CA ILE A 161 -4.46 -4.25 -5.12
C ILE A 161 -4.44 -5.68 -4.56
N ALA A 162 -3.28 -6.17 -4.12
CA ALA A 162 -3.16 -7.51 -3.54
C ALA A 162 -3.86 -7.69 -2.18
N GLY A 163 -4.16 -6.59 -1.48
CA GLY A 163 -5.02 -6.62 -0.30
C GLY A 163 -6.48 -6.89 -0.64
N HIS A 164 -6.97 -6.37 -1.77
CA HIS A 164 -8.36 -6.50 -2.21
C HIS A 164 -8.59 -7.72 -3.12
N ASP A 165 -7.57 -8.14 -3.87
CA ASP A 165 -7.62 -9.28 -4.79
C ASP A 165 -6.59 -10.36 -4.38
N PRO A 166 -7.04 -11.44 -3.71
CA PRO A 166 -6.18 -12.56 -3.33
C PRO A 166 -5.55 -13.31 -4.51
N ALA A 167 -6.12 -13.18 -5.72
CA ALA A 167 -5.56 -13.77 -6.93
C ALA A 167 -4.45 -12.90 -7.55
N ALA A 168 -4.32 -11.64 -7.12
CA ALA A 168 -3.26 -10.76 -7.61
C ALA A 168 -1.88 -11.28 -7.20
N GLN A 169 -1.10 -11.69 -8.18
CA GLN A 169 0.28 -12.11 -7.95
C GLN A 169 1.16 -10.87 -7.72
N LEU A 170 1.67 -10.74 -6.49
CA LEU A 170 2.71 -9.76 -6.18
C LEU A 170 4.08 -10.32 -6.56
N ASP A 171 4.73 -9.71 -7.54
CA ASP A 171 6.14 -9.95 -7.81
C ASP A 171 7.01 -9.31 -6.71
N ARG A 172 7.23 -10.09 -5.64
CA ARG A 172 7.98 -9.66 -4.46
C ARG A 172 9.43 -9.29 -4.78
N ALA A 173 10.03 -9.95 -5.77
CA ALA A 173 11.42 -9.69 -6.16
C ALA A 173 11.54 -8.31 -6.81
N MET A 174 10.63 -7.98 -7.73
CA MET A 174 10.57 -6.65 -8.34
C MET A 174 10.30 -5.54 -7.32
N LEU A 175 9.37 -5.76 -6.37
CA LEU A 175 9.09 -4.77 -5.32
C LEU A 175 10.34 -4.49 -4.46
N ALA A 176 11.05 -5.56 -4.05
CA ALA A 176 12.27 -5.43 -3.28
C ALA A 176 13.36 -4.68 -4.07
N ASP A 177 13.60 -5.06 -5.32
CA ASP A 177 14.62 -4.46 -6.19
C ASP A 177 14.37 -2.95 -6.43
N LEU A 178 13.14 -2.54 -6.74
CA LEU A 178 12.80 -1.12 -6.87
C LEU A 178 12.98 -0.35 -5.56
N ALA A 179 12.61 -0.96 -4.44
CA ALA A 179 12.74 -0.32 -3.13
C ALA A 179 14.21 -0.20 -2.71
N GLU A 180 15.05 -1.20 -2.99
CA GLU A 180 16.50 -1.18 -2.77
C GLU A 180 17.18 -0.09 -3.59
N ALA A 181 16.78 0.09 -4.86
CA ALA A 181 17.31 1.11 -5.76
C ALA A 181 16.89 2.55 -5.39
N SER A 182 15.87 2.73 -4.55
CA SER A 182 15.34 4.05 -4.18
C SER A 182 16.17 4.74 -3.08
N ASN A 183 16.20 6.08 -3.07
CA ASN A 183 16.85 6.86 -2.01
C ASN A 183 15.84 7.26 -0.92
N LEU A 184 15.92 6.62 0.25
CA LEU A 184 15.00 6.89 1.38
C LEU A 184 15.07 8.32 1.92
N GLU A 185 16.18 9.06 1.71
CA GLU A 185 16.31 10.45 2.18
C GLU A 185 15.46 11.42 1.35
N GLN A 186 15.14 11.07 0.11
CA GLN A 186 14.31 11.87 -0.79
C GLN A 186 12.81 11.57 -0.64
N ALA A 187 12.46 10.50 0.07
CA ALA A 187 11.09 10.09 0.32
C ALA A 187 10.49 10.79 1.55
N SER A 188 9.22 11.16 1.46
CA SER A 188 8.42 11.52 2.64
C SER A 188 8.32 10.33 3.61
N VAL A 189 7.98 10.58 4.88
CA VAL A 189 7.89 9.50 5.88
C VAL A 189 6.90 8.40 5.48
N ILE A 190 5.78 8.77 4.85
CA ILE A 190 4.78 7.81 4.35
C ILE A 190 5.35 6.98 3.21
N GLU A 191 6.03 7.59 2.24
CA GLU A 191 6.69 6.88 1.14
C GLU A 191 7.80 5.96 1.66
N ARG A 192 8.56 6.40 2.67
CA ARG A 192 9.58 5.58 3.34
C ARG A 192 8.98 4.31 3.93
N LEU A 193 7.83 4.38 4.62
CA LEU A 193 7.17 3.19 5.17
C LEU A 193 6.84 2.15 4.08
N VAL A 194 6.33 2.62 2.94
CA VAL A 194 5.99 1.76 1.79
C VAL A 194 7.24 1.12 1.19
N LEU A 195 8.29 1.91 0.95
CA LEU A 195 9.57 1.42 0.45
C LEU A 195 10.22 0.42 1.43
N LEU A 196 10.19 0.70 2.73
CA LEU A 196 10.74 -0.19 3.76
C LEU A 196 9.99 -1.53 3.81
N ARG A 197 8.65 -1.51 3.70
CA ARG A 197 7.85 -2.73 3.62
C ARG A 197 8.26 -3.60 2.43
N ALA A 198 8.58 -3.00 1.27
CA ALA A 198 9.08 -3.73 0.12
C ALA A 198 10.53 -4.21 0.29
N ARG A 199 11.43 -3.42 0.88
CA ARG A 199 12.80 -3.85 1.20
C ARG A 199 12.85 -5.06 2.13
N LEU A 200 11.87 -5.22 3.02
CA LEU A 200 11.75 -6.41 3.87
C LEU A 200 11.45 -7.69 3.08
N LEU A 201 11.05 -7.60 1.81
CA LEU A 201 10.88 -8.74 0.91
C LEU A 201 12.20 -9.16 0.23
N SER A 202 13.28 -8.40 0.44
CA SER A 202 14.59 -8.67 -0.14
C SER A 202 15.11 -10.06 0.25
N PRO A 203 15.77 -10.80 -0.67
CA PRO A 203 16.53 -11.98 -0.30
C PRO A 203 17.77 -11.63 0.56
N SER A 204 18.29 -10.41 0.46
CA SER A 204 19.48 -9.96 1.20
C SER A 204 19.14 -9.61 2.65
N ARG A 205 19.75 -10.33 3.59
CA ARG A 205 19.64 -10.02 5.03
C ARG A 205 20.10 -8.60 5.39
N PHE A 206 21.05 -8.04 4.63
CA PHE A 206 21.57 -6.70 4.88
C PHE A 206 20.52 -5.62 4.55
N HIS A 207 19.79 -5.79 3.45
CA HIS A 207 18.69 -4.89 3.10
C HIS A 207 17.53 -5.00 4.08
N ARG A 208 17.19 -6.21 4.52
CA ARG A 208 16.14 -6.41 5.54
C ARG A 208 16.53 -5.80 6.90
N ALA A 209 17.74 -6.07 7.40
CA ALA A 209 18.22 -5.47 8.65
C ALA A 209 18.32 -3.94 8.60
N GLY A 210 18.77 -3.39 7.46
CA GLY A 210 18.77 -1.95 7.21
C GLY A 210 17.35 -1.37 7.20
N ALA A 211 16.39 -2.07 6.60
CA ALA A 211 14.99 -1.65 6.60
C ALA A 211 14.39 -1.65 8.01
N LEU A 212 14.66 -2.68 8.82
CA LEU A 212 14.22 -2.75 10.21
C LEU A 212 14.82 -1.61 11.07
N SER A 213 16.10 -1.29 10.87
CA SER A 213 16.75 -0.17 11.56
C SER A 213 16.10 1.17 11.18
N ALA A 214 15.75 1.36 9.91
CA ALA A 214 15.04 2.57 9.48
C ALA A 214 13.59 2.63 10.00
N LEU A 215 12.92 1.49 10.20
CA LEU A 215 11.60 1.42 10.84
C LEU A 215 11.69 1.77 12.33
N GLU A 216 12.71 1.30 13.03
CA GLU A 216 13.03 1.68 14.42
C GLU A 216 13.18 3.21 14.52
N ASP A 217 14.00 3.81 13.64
CA ASP A 217 14.20 5.27 13.61
C ASP A 217 12.90 6.04 13.38
N ILE A 218 12.03 5.58 12.47
CA ILE A 218 10.73 6.20 12.22
C ILE A 218 9.83 6.07 13.44
N ALA A 219 9.74 4.88 14.04
CA ALA A 219 8.91 4.62 15.21
C ALA A 219 9.34 5.47 16.41
N LYS A 220 10.66 5.67 16.59
CA LYS A 220 11.25 6.50 17.64
C LYS A 220 10.95 8.00 17.46
N ARG A 221 11.03 8.52 16.23
CA ARG A 221 10.95 9.96 15.94
C ARG A 221 9.55 10.47 15.57
N SER A 222 8.65 9.58 15.21
CA SER A 222 7.30 9.95 14.75
C SER A 222 6.27 9.67 15.84
N ASP A 223 5.12 10.35 15.79
CA ASP A 223 3.99 10.13 16.69
C ASP A 223 2.76 9.56 15.95
N GLY A 224 1.78 9.09 16.73
CA GLY A 224 0.46 8.73 16.21
C GLY A 224 0.47 7.61 15.15
N PRO A 225 -0.29 7.77 14.04
CA PRO A 225 -0.46 6.71 13.04
C PRO A 225 0.84 6.23 12.39
N ILE A 226 1.82 7.11 12.19
CA ILE A 226 3.10 6.76 11.54
C ILE A 226 3.91 5.81 12.42
N ARG A 227 3.96 6.07 13.74
CA ARG A 227 4.62 5.18 14.70
C ARG A 227 3.95 3.81 14.71
N ILE A 228 2.61 3.79 14.77
CA ILE A 228 1.83 2.54 14.76
C ILE A 228 2.12 1.74 13.50
N GLU A 229 2.15 2.38 12.34
CA GLU A 229 2.38 1.68 11.07
C GLU A 229 3.82 1.13 10.99
N ALA A 230 4.83 1.89 11.43
CA ALA A 230 6.21 1.41 11.49
C ALA A 230 6.35 0.14 12.36
N VAL A 231 5.76 0.18 13.56
CA VAL A 231 5.71 -0.96 14.49
C VAL A 231 4.92 -2.13 13.88
N GLY A 232 3.79 -1.84 13.23
CA GLY A 232 2.95 -2.83 12.56
C GLY A 232 3.66 -3.54 11.41
N ILE A 233 4.45 -2.82 10.61
CA ILE A 233 5.27 -3.41 9.54
C ILE A 233 6.28 -4.40 10.12
N ALA A 234 7.01 -4.02 11.18
CA ALA A 234 7.99 -4.90 11.84
C ALA A 234 7.31 -6.14 12.46
N ALA A 235 6.17 -5.97 13.12
CA ALA A 235 5.40 -7.08 13.69
C ALA A 235 4.91 -8.07 12.62
N ARG A 236 4.35 -7.58 11.50
CA ARG A 236 3.93 -8.43 10.39
C ARG A 236 5.10 -9.18 9.76
N HIS A 237 6.27 -8.54 9.65
CA HIS A 237 7.47 -9.17 9.16
C HIS A 237 7.93 -10.33 10.07
N PHE A 238 7.91 -10.10 11.38
CA PHE A 238 8.19 -11.13 12.37
C PHE A 238 7.29 -12.36 12.20
N LEU A 239 5.97 -12.14 12.12
CA LEU A 239 4.99 -13.22 11.95
C LEU A 239 5.15 -13.97 10.62
N THR A 240 5.51 -13.26 9.55
CA THR A 240 5.62 -13.85 8.21
C THR A 240 6.86 -14.72 8.05
N LEU A 241 8.01 -14.28 8.58
CA LEU A 241 9.29 -14.96 8.37
C LEU A 241 9.75 -15.79 9.54
N PHE A 242 9.16 -15.66 10.73
CA PHE A 242 9.55 -16.30 12.00
C PHE A 242 10.79 -17.23 11.93
N THR A 243 10.64 -18.48 11.48
CA THR A 243 11.70 -19.51 11.43
C THR A 243 12.90 -19.20 10.51
N ARG A 244 12.76 -18.23 9.61
CA ARG A 244 13.75 -17.76 8.63
C ARG A 244 14.50 -16.50 9.06
N LEU A 245 14.09 -15.86 10.16
CA LEU A 245 14.74 -14.65 10.67
C LEU A 245 16.10 -14.98 11.28
N ASP A 246 17.09 -14.12 11.07
CA ASP A 246 18.36 -14.16 11.76
C ASP A 246 18.34 -13.41 13.12
N ALA A 247 19.40 -13.58 13.91
CA ALA A 247 19.48 -12.97 15.24
C ALA A 247 19.47 -11.43 15.19
N VAL A 248 20.06 -10.84 14.15
CA VAL A 248 20.13 -9.38 13.98
C VAL A 248 18.75 -8.84 13.63
N GLU A 249 18.02 -9.51 12.73
CA GLU A 249 16.66 -9.15 12.37
C GLU A 249 15.71 -9.19 13.57
N ILE A 250 15.82 -10.22 14.41
CA ILE A 250 14.99 -10.33 15.62
C ILE A 250 15.30 -9.19 16.60
N ASP A 251 16.58 -8.86 16.80
CA ASP A 251 16.98 -7.74 17.66
C ASP A 251 16.41 -6.41 17.15
N ARG A 252 16.51 -6.14 15.83
CA ARG A 252 15.97 -4.91 15.21
C ARG A 252 14.45 -4.84 15.22
N ILE A 253 13.77 -5.97 15.03
CA ILE A 253 12.32 -6.08 15.24
C ILE A 253 12.01 -5.72 16.69
N GLY A 254 12.69 -6.34 17.65
CA GLY A 254 12.49 -6.07 19.07
C GLY A 254 12.73 -4.60 19.43
N ALA A 255 13.77 -3.97 18.88
CA ALA A 255 14.04 -2.55 19.04
C ALA A 255 12.89 -1.68 18.51
N THR A 256 12.35 -2.02 17.33
CA THR A 256 11.19 -1.32 16.75
C THR A 256 9.93 -1.50 17.62
N LEU A 257 9.67 -2.72 18.09
CA LEU A 257 8.48 -3.05 18.90
C LEU A 257 8.47 -2.34 20.27
N LYS A 258 9.63 -1.94 20.81
CA LYS A 258 9.71 -1.10 22.02
C LYS A 258 9.05 0.27 21.86
N HIS A 259 8.76 0.69 20.63
CA HIS A 259 8.07 1.94 20.35
C HIS A 259 6.56 1.76 20.16
N HIS A 260 5.99 0.60 20.49
CA HIS A 260 4.53 0.43 20.48
C HIS A 260 3.86 1.44 21.43
N PRO A 261 2.82 2.18 20.99
CA PRO A 261 2.25 3.29 21.78
C PRO A 261 1.45 2.82 23.00
N ASP A 262 0.80 1.66 22.92
CA ASP A 262 0.15 1.05 24.08
C ASP A 262 1.21 0.39 24.99
N GLU A 263 1.31 0.91 26.21
CA GLU A 263 2.23 0.44 27.26
C GLU A 263 1.99 -1.02 27.65
N ARG A 264 0.73 -1.46 27.70
CA ARG A 264 0.38 -2.84 28.09
C ARG A 264 0.82 -3.80 27.00
N ALA A 265 0.46 -3.52 25.76
CA ALA A 265 0.91 -4.30 24.61
C ALA A 265 2.43 -4.29 24.50
N ARG A 266 3.08 -3.13 24.66
CA ARG A 266 4.54 -3.00 24.65
C ARG A 266 5.20 -3.87 25.71
N SER A 267 4.75 -3.79 26.96
CA SER A 267 5.29 -4.56 28.08
C SER A 267 5.14 -6.06 27.84
N ALA A 268 3.98 -6.49 27.32
CA ALA A 268 3.74 -7.88 26.94
C ALA A 268 4.70 -8.34 25.82
N ILE A 269 4.86 -7.54 24.77
CA ILE A 269 5.76 -7.85 23.64
C ILE A 269 7.22 -7.95 24.12
N ILE A 270 7.69 -6.97 24.89
CA ILE A 270 9.06 -6.94 25.43
C ILE A 270 9.30 -8.15 26.35
N GLY A 271 8.35 -8.51 27.20
CA GLY A 271 8.46 -9.67 28.09
C GLY A 271 8.54 -11.01 27.34
N GLN A 272 7.90 -11.09 26.18
CA GLN A 272 7.86 -12.30 25.34
C GLN A 272 9.05 -12.42 24.37
N LEU A 273 9.67 -11.31 23.97
CA LEU A 273 10.73 -11.29 22.96
C LEU A 273 11.90 -12.25 23.25
N PRO A 274 12.43 -12.35 24.49
CA PRO A 274 13.48 -13.32 24.80
C PRO A 274 13.05 -14.78 24.62
N GLY A 275 11.78 -15.09 24.89
CA GLY A 275 11.22 -16.44 24.67
C GLY A 275 11.13 -16.77 23.19
N TRP A 276 10.69 -15.80 22.36
CA TRP A 276 10.68 -15.94 20.91
C TRP A 276 12.10 -16.12 20.32
N VAL A 277 13.10 -15.39 20.81
CA VAL A 277 14.51 -15.57 20.42
C VAL A 277 15.01 -16.98 20.74
N ARG A 278 14.71 -17.49 21.95
CA ARG A 278 15.09 -18.85 22.35
C ARG A 278 14.43 -19.91 21.48
N LEU A 279 13.15 -19.73 21.14
CA LEU A 279 12.43 -20.63 20.25
C LEU A 279 13.07 -20.67 18.86
N LEU A 280 13.46 -19.51 18.32
CA LEU A 280 14.15 -19.45 17.03
C LEU A 280 15.54 -20.09 17.07
N ALA A 281 16.31 -19.85 18.13
CA ALA A 281 17.58 -20.53 18.34
C ALA A 281 17.41 -22.06 18.42
N ALA A 282 16.36 -22.54 19.09
CA ALA A 282 16.03 -23.95 19.17
C ALA A 282 15.68 -24.54 17.80
N THR A 283 14.93 -23.85 16.94
CA THR A 283 14.63 -24.34 15.58
C THR A 283 15.87 -24.52 14.70
N LYS A 284 16.97 -23.85 15.03
CA LYS A 284 18.25 -23.89 14.29
C LYS A 284 19.28 -24.85 14.91
N SER A 285 18.98 -25.53 16.01
CA SER A 285 19.91 -26.48 16.61
C SER A 285 20.06 -27.75 15.77
N SER A 286 21.06 -28.57 16.11
CA SER A 286 21.24 -29.93 15.59
C SER A 286 19.95 -30.75 15.72
N ALA A 287 19.75 -31.69 14.80
CA ALA A 287 18.54 -32.51 14.77
C ALA A 287 18.29 -33.24 16.11
N ASP A 288 19.37 -33.76 16.70
CA ASP A 288 19.33 -34.55 17.93
C ASP A 288 18.85 -33.73 19.15
N ASP A 289 19.14 -32.42 19.19
CA ASP A 289 18.78 -31.53 20.32
C ASP A 289 17.50 -30.71 20.05
N ARG A 290 17.04 -30.65 18.79
CA ARG A 290 16.04 -29.68 18.34
C ARG A 290 14.71 -29.83 19.07
N ALA A 291 14.21 -31.05 19.22
CA ALA A 291 12.93 -31.30 19.87
C ALA A 291 12.93 -30.82 21.32
N ALA A 292 13.93 -31.24 22.10
CA ALA A 292 14.07 -30.87 23.51
C ALA A 292 14.26 -29.36 23.72
N ARG A 293 15.06 -28.71 22.86
CA ARG A 293 15.26 -27.24 22.94
C ARG A 293 14.01 -26.46 22.55
N ILE A 294 13.25 -26.94 21.56
CA ILE A 294 11.98 -26.31 21.19
C ILE A 294 11.00 -26.42 22.35
N GLU A 295 10.85 -27.62 22.93
CA GLU A 295 9.98 -27.84 24.08
C GLU A 295 10.35 -26.93 25.25
N GLN A 296 11.63 -26.87 25.62
CA GLN A 296 12.11 -25.98 26.69
C GLN A 296 11.83 -24.50 26.39
N ALA A 297 12.05 -24.06 25.15
CA ALA A 297 11.81 -22.67 24.76
C ALA A 297 10.31 -22.31 24.74
N VAL A 298 9.46 -23.22 24.28
CA VAL A 298 8.01 -23.05 24.25
C VAL A 298 7.43 -23.03 25.66
N THR A 299 7.86 -23.92 26.55
CA THR A 299 7.45 -23.92 27.97
C THR A 299 7.84 -22.61 28.66
N ALA A 300 9.09 -22.16 28.49
CA ALA A 300 9.54 -20.88 29.05
C ALA A 300 8.79 -19.66 28.46
N LEU A 301 8.30 -19.75 27.22
CA LEU A 301 7.49 -18.71 26.60
C LEU A 301 6.04 -18.74 27.11
N ALA A 302 5.46 -19.93 27.35
CA ALA A 302 4.13 -20.09 27.93
C ALA A 302 4.01 -19.51 29.34
N GLU A 303 5.03 -19.68 30.18
CA GLU A 303 5.09 -19.06 31.51
C GLU A 303 4.94 -17.52 31.47
N ARG A 304 5.29 -16.90 30.33
CA ARG A 304 5.28 -15.44 30.12
C ARG A 304 4.15 -14.96 29.24
N SER A 305 3.38 -15.87 28.66
CA SER A 305 2.32 -15.57 27.70
C SER A 305 1.13 -16.49 27.91
N ALA A 306 0.06 -15.94 28.49
CA ALA A 306 -1.19 -16.65 28.69
C ALA A 306 -1.76 -17.21 27.37
N SER A 307 -1.51 -16.57 26.23
CA SER A 307 -1.93 -17.07 24.92
C SER A 307 -1.12 -18.27 24.47
N VAL A 308 0.20 -18.29 24.71
CA VAL A 308 1.06 -19.45 24.39
C VAL A 308 0.80 -20.59 25.37
N SER A 309 0.61 -20.30 26.66
CA SER A 309 0.21 -21.28 27.67
C SER A 309 -1.13 -21.93 27.33
N ARG A 310 -2.14 -21.15 26.93
CA ARG A 310 -3.40 -21.69 26.41
C ARG A 310 -3.18 -22.55 25.17
N GLY A 311 -2.44 -22.06 24.17
CA GLY A 311 -2.12 -22.83 22.96
C GLY A 311 -1.40 -24.16 23.24
N LEU A 312 -0.50 -24.18 24.22
CA LEU A 312 0.16 -25.39 24.68
C LEU A 312 -0.77 -26.35 25.39
N ALA A 313 -1.60 -25.85 26.31
CA ALA A 313 -2.60 -26.67 27.01
C ALA A 313 -3.56 -27.34 26.02
N LEU A 314 -3.94 -26.62 24.97
CA LEU A 314 -4.74 -27.12 23.84
C LEU A 314 -4.01 -28.23 23.06
N TRP A 315 -2.73 -28.02 22.77
CA TRP A 315 -1.92 -28.99 22.04
C TRP A 315 -1.65 -30.26 22.87
N SER A 316 -1.30 -30.12 24.15
CA SER A 316 -1.05 -31.24 25.05
C SER A 316 -2.31 -32.05 25.35
N ALA A 317 -3.47 -31.40 25.47
CA ALA A 317 -4.75 -32.09 25.59
C ALA A 317 -5.13 -32.90 24.33
N SER A 318 -4.47 -32.63 23.20
CA SER A 318 -4.67 -33.33 21.92
C SER A 318 -3.64 -34.45 21.66
N ALA A 319 -2.58 -34.59 22.49
CA ALA A 319 -1.46 -35.50 22.22
C ALA A 319 -1.74 -36.97 22.61
N ASP A 320 -2.65 -37.23 23.54
CA ASP A 320 -3.06 -38.58 23.96
C ASP A 320 -4.13 -39.22 23.04
N GLN A 321 -4.51 -38.54 21.95
CA GLN A 321 -5.48 -39.04 20.97
C GLN A 321 -4.90 -38.90 19.56
N ALA A 322 -4.70 -40.02 18.85
CA ALA A 322 -4.53 -40.03 17.38
C ALA A 322 -5.60 -39.11 16.76
N PRO A 323 -5.29 -38.30 15.73
CA PRO A 323 -5.91 -36.99 15.51
C PRO A 323 -7.42 -37.08 15.24
N ALA A 324 -8.18 -37.17 16.32
CA ALA A 324 -9.58 -36.83 16.42
C ALA A 324 -9.58 -35.45 17.06
N SER A 325 -9.62 -34.46 16.19
CA SER A 325 -9.61 -33.04 16.48
C SER A 325 -10.54 -32.62 17.64
N ARG A 326 -9.99 -31.75 18.50
CA ARG A 326 -10.61 -30.78 19.45
C ARG A 326 -10.82 -31.28 20.89
N PRO A 327 -10.40 -30.50 21.91
CA PRO A 327 -10.96 -29.15 22.15
C PRO A 327 -10.01 -28.09 22.77
N LEU A 328 -10.23 -26.78 22.51
CA LEU A 328 -10.89 -25.82 23.42
C LEU A 328 -10.77 -24.37 22.90
N GLY A 329 -11.86 -23.64 23.07
CA GLY A 329 -11.90 -22.24 23.47
C GLY A 329 -13.15 -22.17 24.32
N GLY A 330 -13.02 -22.01 25.64
CA GLY A 330 -14.18 -22.01 26.55
C GLY A 330 -15.11 -20.82 26.31
N ALA A 331 -14.59 -19.79 25.66
CA ALA A 331 -15.34 -18.62 25.22
C ALA A 331 -15.76 -18.79 23.74
N PRO A 332 -17.02 -18.49 23.40
CA PRO A 332 -17.52 -18.58 22.02
C PRO A 332 -16.66 -17.82 20.99
N GLU A 333 -16.00 -16.71 21.36
CA GLU A 333 -15.15 -15.93 20.47
C GLU A 333 -13.90 -16.69 20.00
N GLU A 334 -13.24 -17.40 20.92
CA GLU A 334 -12.04 -18.17 20.61
C GLU A 334 -12.40 -19.35 19.68
N ALA A 335 -13.51 -20.03 19.97
CA ALA A 335 -14.02 -21.12 19.13
C ALA A 335 -14.40 -20.64 17.71
N LEU A 336 -14.96 -19.43 17.58
CA LEU A 336 -15.23 -18.81 16.28
C LEU A 336 -13.93 -18.44 15.54
N ALA A 337 -12.89 -17.98 16.24
CA ALA A 337 -11.62 -17.62 15.61
C ALA A 337 -10.92 -18.83 14.99
N TYR A 338 -10.92 -19.96 15.71
CA TYR A 338 -10.39 -21.22 15.20
C TYR A 338 -11.23 -21.79 14.06
N ALA A 339 -12.56 -21.69 14.16
CA ALA A 339 -13.42 -22.13 13.07
C ALA A 339 -13.12 -21.40 11.75
N GLY A 340 -12.75 -20.12 11.80
CA GLY A 340 -12.30 -19.37 10.62
C GLY A 340 -11.05 -19.98 9.97
N VAL A 341 -10.08 -20.43 10.77
CA VAL A 341 -8.87 -21.12 10.28
C VAL A 341 -9.22 -22.50 9.70
N ASP A 342 -10.06 -23.27 10.37
CA ASP A 342 -10.46 -24.61 9.94
C ASP A 342 -11.27 -24.57 8.63
N ILE A 343 -12.15 -23.59 8.48
CA ILE A 343 -12.89 -23.35 7.24
C ILE A 343 -11.91 -22.99 6.12
N ALA A 344 -10.97 -22.07 6.36
CA ALA A 344 -9.98 -21.70 5.35
C ALA A 344 -9.14 -22.91 4.91
N ALA A 345 -8.66 -23.72 5.86
CA ALA A 345 -7.89 -24.93 5.57
C ALA A 345 -8.71 -26.02 4.86
N ALA A 346 -10.01 -26.17 5.18
CA ALA A 346 -10.90 -27.08 4.48
C ALA A 346 -11.14 -26.65 3.02
N LEU A 347 -11.33 -25.35 2.80
CA LEU A 347 -11.44 -24.78 1.45
C LEU A 347 -10.15 -24.92 0.64
N ASP A 348 -8.98 -24.73 1.28
CA ASP A 348 -7.67 -24.91 0.64
C ASP A 348 -7.42 -26.36 0.20
N ARG A 349 -8.00 -27.34 0.90
CA ARG A 349 -7.91 -28.76 0.59
C ARG A 349 -9.03 -29.27 -0.34
N ASP A 350 -9.93 -28.39 -0.78
CA ASP A 350 -11.14 -28.73 -1.54
C ASP A 350 -12.01 -29.80 -0.85
N ASP A 351 -12.13 -29.70 0.49
CA ASP A 351 -12.96 -30.58 1.33
C ASP A 351 -14.25 -29.84 1.76
N PRO A 352 -15.32 -29.91 0.95
CA PRO A 352 -16.54 -29.15 1.20
C PRO A 352 -17.29 -29.65 2.45
N ASP A 353 -17.18 -30.93 2.79
CA ASP A 353 -17.90 -31.51 3.94
C ASP A 353 -17.27 -31.06 5.26
N ALA A 354 -15.95 -30.97 5.33
CA ALA A 354 -15.27 -30.38 6.49
C ALA A 354 -15.60 -28.89 6.65
N ALA A 355 -15.65 -28.14 5.54
CA ALA A 355 -16.04 -26.73 5.56
C ALA A 355 -17.48 -26.54 6.07
N VAL A 356 -18.43 -27.38 5.60
CA VAL A 356 -19.84 -27.35 6.04
C VAL A 356 -19.94 -27.61 7.54
N ARG A 357 -19.31 -28.68 8.06
CA ARG A 357 -19.32 -28.99 9.49
C ARG A 357 -18.76 -27.84 10.34
N ALA A 358 -17.70 -27.19 9.86
CA ALA A 358 -17.10 -26.06 10.55
C ALA A 358 -18.00 -24.81 10.54
N PHE A 359 -18.71 -24.53 9.44
CA PHE A 359 -19.73 -23.46 9.39
C PHE A 359 -20.93 -23.75 10.30
N GLU A 360 -21.44 -24.98 10.32
CA GLU A 360 -22.54 -25.38 11.20
C GLU A 360 -22.17 -25.25 12.67
N HIS A 361 -20.97 -25.68 13.03
CA HIS A 361 -20.43 -25.50 14.37
C HIS A 361 -20.34 -24.01 14.74
N SER A 362 -19.78 -23.18 13.85
CA SER A 362 -19.68 -21.73 14.06
C SER A 362 -21.05 -21.08 14.28
N ARG A 363 -22.08 -21.49 13.53
CA ARG A 363 -23.45 -21.00 13.70
C ARG A 363 -24.05 -21.31 15.06
N GLY A 364 -23.68 -22.45 15.65
CA GLY A 364 -24.12 -22.85 16.99
C GLY A 364 -23.56 -21.96 18.09
N LEU A 365 -22.43 -21.28 17.82
CA LEU A 365 -21.71 -20.43 18.77
C LEU A 365 -22.06 -18.94 18.66
N LEU A 366 -22.84 -18.54 17.66
CA LEU A 366 -23.26 -17.14 17.49
C LEU A 366 -24.28 -16.71 18.56
N GLY A 367 -23.97 -15.63 19.26
CA GLY A 367 -24.85 -14.97 20.24
C GLY A 367 -24.74 -13.45 20.17
N PRO A 368 -25.69 -12.70 20.78
CA PRO A 368 -25.74 -11.24 20.72
C PRO A 368 -24.45 -10.55 21.18
N ASP A 369 -23.79 -11.14 22.18
CA ASP A 369 -22.59 -10.58 22.80
C ASP A 369 -21.29 -11.18 22.28
N VAL A 370 -21.35 -12.08 21.29
CA VAL A 370 -20.18 -12.80 20.77
C VAL A 370 -19.75 -12.18 19.43
N PRO A 371 -18.66 -11.41 19.39
CA PRO A 371 -18.19 -10.82 18.14
C PRO A 371 -17.67 -11.89 17.17
N VAL A 372 -17.96 -11.72 15.89
CA VAL A 372 -17.46 -12.60 14.82
C VAL A 372 -16.03 -12.18 14.46
N PRO A 373 -15.02 -13.04 14.64
CA PRO A 373 -13.63 -12.69 14.36
C PRO A 373 -13.40 -12.40 12.87
N PRO A 374 -12.51 -11.46 12.51
CA PRO A 374 -12.22 -11.12 11.11
C PRO A 374 -11.83 -12.33 10.25
N GLY A 375 -11.07 -13.28 10.80
CA GLY A 375 -10.68 -14.50 10.09
C GLY A 375 -11.86 -15.37 9.66
N LEU A 376 -12.93 -15.41 10.46
CA LEU A 376 -14.15 -16.16 10.14
C LEU A 376 -14.99 -15.43 9.09
N TRP A 377 -15.04 -14.09 9.12
CA TRP A 377 -15.61 -13.30 8.03
C TRP A 377 -14.91 -13.52 6.70
N SER A 378 -13.57 -13.50 6.70
CA SER A 378 -12.77 -13.75 5.51
C SER A 378 -12.98 -15.16 4.96
N ALA A 379 -13.06 -16.16 5.83
CA ALA A 379 -13.32 -17.55 5.44
C ALA A 379 -14.74 -17.74 4.86
N ALA A 380 -15.75 -17.11 5.46
CA ALA A 380 -17.12 -17.11 4.95
C ALA A 380 -17.23 -16.43 3.57
N HIS A 381 -16.59 -15.28 3.41
CA HIS A 381 -16.56 -14.56 2.14
C HIS A 381 -15.85 -15.37 1.04
N ARG A 382 -14.71 -15.97 1.37
CA ARG A 382 -13.97 -16.87 0.49
C ARG A 382 -14.82 -18.06 0.02
N ALA A 383 -15.55 -18.70 0.94
CA ALA A 383 -16.45 -19.80 0.60
C ALA A 383 -17.60 -19.34 -0.31
N LEU A 384 -18.17 -18.16 -0.06
CA LEU A 384 -19.26 -17.59 -0.88
C LEU A 384 -18.83 -17.40 -2.34
N LEU A 385 -17.62 -16.86 -2.54
CA LEU A 385 -17.08 -16.55 -3.87
C LEU A 385 -16.57 -17.80 -4.60
N HIS A 386 -15.84 -18.67 -3.90
CA HIS A 386 -15.01 -19.67 -4.56
C HIS A 386 -15.46 -21.11 -4.33
N ALA A 387 -16.13 -21.42 -3.21
CA ALA A 387 -16.61 -22.79 -2.98
C ALA A 387 -17.79 -23.11 -3.92
N ARG A 388 -18.01 -24.40 -4.18
CA ARG A 388 -19.18 -24.91 -4.93
C ARG A 388 -20.09 -25.70 -4.00
N GLY A 389 -21.36 -25.82 -4.38
CA GLY A 389 -22.32 -26.70 -3.70
C GLY A 389 -22.55 -26.37 -2.22
N PRO A 390 -22.46 -27.35 -1.31
CA PRO A 390 -22.94 -27.23 0.07
C PRO A 390 -22.11 -26.26 0.92
N ALA A 391 -20.80 -26.13 0.69
CA ALA A 391 -19.95 -25.19 1.42
C ALA A 391 -20.31 -23.71 1.15
N ARG A 392 -20.64 -23.37 -0.11
CA ARG A 392 -21.14 -22.03 -0.48
C ARG A 392 -22.45 -21.71 0.23
N ARG A 393 -23.37 -22.68 0.30
CA ARG A 393 -24.66 -22.52 0.99
C ARG A 393 -24.47 -22.35 2.50
N ALA A 394 -23.63 -23.17 3.12
CA ALA A 394 -23.31 -23.07 4.55
C ALA A 394 -22.69 -21.71 4.92
N ALA A 395 -21.83 -21.17 4.06
CA ALA A 395 -21.25 -19.82 4.22
C ALA A 395 -22.32 -18.72 4.13
N ALA A 396 -23.22 -18.78 3.15
CA ALA A 396 -24.32 -17.82 3.01
C ALA A 396 -25.24 -17.83 4.26
N GLU A 397 -25.60 -19.03 4.74
CA GLU A 397 -26.44 -19.16 5.94
C GLU A 397 -25.72 -18.70 7.21
N PHE A 398 -24.41 -18.92 7.32
CA PHE A 398 -23.61 -18.36 8.41
C PHE A 398 -23.62 -16.83 8.40
N ILE A 399 -23.38 -16.20 7.24
CA ILE A 399 -23.36 -14.73 7.07
C ILE A 399 -24.71 -14.13 7.48
N VAL A 400 -25.82 -14.66 6.96
CA VAL A 400 -27.17 -14.19 7.33
C VAL A 400 -27.38 -14.27 8.84
N ARG A 401 -26.99 -15.38 9.46
CA ARG A 401 -27.18 -15.57 10.90
C ARG A 401 -26.27 -14.68 11.74
N ALA A 402 -25.03 -14.45 11.30
CA ALA A 402 -24.09 -13.54 11.95
C ALA A 402 -24.59 -12.09 11.94
N LEU A 403 -25.10 -11.62 10.80
CA LEU A 403 -25.69 -10.28 10.67
C LEU A 403 -26.95 -10.10 11.52
N CYS A 404 -27.77 -11.16 11.66
CA CYS A 404 -29.01 -11.10 12.43
C CYS A 404 -28.83 -11.27 13.94
N ARG A 405 -27.75 -11.93 14.40
CA ARG A 405 -27.59 -12.35 15.81
C ARG A 405 -26.40 -11.74 16.52
N THR A 406 -25.58 -10.94 15.85
CA THR A 406 -24.41 -10.30 16.47
C THR A 406 -24.39 -8.82 16.10
N PHE A 407 -23.79 -7.98 16.94
CA PHE A 407 -23.49 -6.58 16.59
C PHE A 407 -22.24 -6.44 15.69
N SER A 408 -21.70 -7.56 15.20
CA SER A 408 -20.49 -7.56 14.36
C SER A 408 -20.86 -7.27 12.92
N MET A 409 -20.34 -6.16 12.41
CA MET A 409 -20.35 -5.89 10.98
C MET A 409 -19.19 -6.65 10.32
N PRO A 410 -19.35 -7.12 9.07
CA PRO A 410 -18.23 -7.59 8.29
C PRO A 410 -17.15 -6.49 8.26
N PRO A 411 -15.86 -6.83 8.37
CA PRO A 411 -14.80 -5.84 8.14
C PRO A 411 -15.02 -5.25 6.74
N GLN A 412 -14.91 -3.91 6.63
CA GLN A 412 -14.96 -3.28 5.32
C GLN A 412 -13.85 -3.90 4.44
N PRO A 413 -14.17 -4.31 3.20
CA PRO A 413 -13.22 -4.96 2.32
C PRO A 413 -11.98 -4.10 2.05
#